data_AF-A0AA36DHX3-F1
#
_entry.id   AF-A0AA36DHX3-F1
#
_cell.length_a   1.000
_cell.length_b   1.000
_cell.length_c   1.000
_cell.angle_alpha   90.00
_cell.angle_beta   90.00
_cell.angle_gamma   90.00
#
_symmetry.space_group_name_H-M   'P 1'
#
loop_
_entity.id
_entity.type
_entity.pdbx_description
1 polymer ?
#
loop_
_entity_poly.entity_id
_entity_poly.type
_entity_poly.pdbx_seq_one_letter_code
_entity_poly.pdbx_strand_id
1 'polypeptide(L)'
;MPVLATCRSKFRWRFVLPVHAESRPDLDERQNPVAGLDYCPIPKNGSSNMKRTMCRLYYAYHGTKPPRGFKDLNRCDITENWLTLVGKRPTWKANTVKIVVLRDPLRRFASAYEYLCKERKRCGRSGKTIHTFARMAYKLLAKGYDASETPRRAPVMLLANLRRGKRQGKLSSNDDLTQEVLSNTKTLSLFLYMYYNDYKTFQLTPSTQLQKAVENRLGKKMSPPVPKCLLEPMDIPKRELFGPGPSNMGSNIQESASRSLLGHLHPEFVKIMADAREGLKYIFKTENAYTFAISGTGHSGMEAAMLNLLERGEKILAVKTGLWGQRCANLAKRLELEVETVEAPDGNAVELSAIKEAIEKFKPQVLFVCQGESSTGVCQPIEGLGEICHKNDCLLLVDTVASLGGTEFDMDGWGVDCVYTATQKVLNAPPGLAPISFSDRAMQKIKSRKRPVASWYFDALELGNYWGADAGPKRYHHTAPISTVYTLRTALAEVVKEGIDAEIARHRKNAEFLYSELAAVGLEPFVEKKEWRLPCLTTVRVPAGVSGDEVKKEMMAHGIEIADGLGSTVGKIWRIGTFGINSDEQKIRHVVQKLAETIKAKKAHL
;
A
#
# COMPACT_ATOMS: atom_id res chain seq x y z
N MET A 1 36.27 -33.04 26.75
CA MET A 1 37.25 -32.00 27.15
C MET A 1 38.05 -31.60 25.92
N PRO A 2 38.64 -30.39 25.83
CA PRO A 2 38.43 -29.18 26.64
C PRO A 2 38.05 -27.94 25.74
N VAL A 3 37.26 -26.95 26.19
CA VAL A 3 37.70 -25.60 26.70
C VAL A 3 38.36 -24.71 25.62
N LEU A 4 38.06 -23.43 25.38
CA LEU A 4 37.04 -22.41 25.77
C LEU A 4 37.09 -21.34 24.63
N ALA A 5 36.67 -20.06 24.61
CA ALA A 5 35.82 -19.06 25.32
C ALA A 5 35.68 -17.87 24.30
N THR A 6 34.81 -16.86 24.34
CA THR A 6 33.47 -16.50 24.88
C THR A 6 33.01 -15.29 24.01
N CYS A 7 31.78 -14.75 23.99
CA CYS A 7 30.55 -14.97 24.76
C CYS A 7 29.33 -14.85 23.81
N ARG A 8 28.12 -14.54 24.31
CA ARG A 8 26.90 -14.27 23.51
C ARG A 8 26.00 -13.24 24.17
N SER A 9 25.48 -12.28 23.40
CA SER A 9 24.22 -11.58 23.71
C SER A 9 23.18 -11.94 22.64
N LYS A 10 22.02 -12.48 23.05
CA LYS A 10 20.94 -12.89 22.15
C LYS A 10 19.72 -12.00 22.35
N PHE A 11 19.40 -11.17 21.37
CA PHE A 11 18.02 -10.71 21.19
C PHE A 11 17.28 -11.72 20.30
N ARG A 12 16.16 -12.26 20.79
CA ARG A 12 15.18 -13.02 20.00
C ARG A 12 13.85 -12.29 20.10
N TRP A 13 13.36 -11.79 18.97
CA TRP A 13 11.99 -11.30 18.85
C TRP A 13 11.06 -12.49 18.60
N ARG A 14 9.90 -12.50 19.26
CA ARG A 14 8.78 -13.41 18.97
C ARG A 14 7.60 -12.56 18.51
N PHE A 15 7.09 -12.82 17.32
CA PHE A 15 5.81 -12.31 16.87
C PHE A 15 4.68 -13.19 17.44
N VAL A 16 3.54 -12.57 17.74
CA VAL A 16 2.28 -13.24 18.08
C VAL A 16 1.17 -12.48 17.36
N LEU A 17 0.28 -13.21 16.67
CA LEU A 17 -0.85 -12.67 15.93
C LEU A 17 -2.00 -12.29 16.88
N PRO A 18 -2.81 -11.26 16.57
CA PRO A 18 -4.03 -10.96 17.31
C PRO A 18 -5.14 -11.96 16.99
N VAL A 19 -5.98 -12.26 17.98
CA VAL A 19 -7.21 -13.06 17.84
C VAL A 19 -8.43 -12.13 17.96
N HIS A 20 -9.56 -12.53 17.37
CA HIS A 20 -10.81 -11.76 17.32
C HIS A 20 -11.32 -11.26 18.69
N ALA A 21 -12.05 -10.15 18.63
CA ALA A 21 -13.08 -9.79 19.59
C ALA A 21 -14.31 -9.27 18.80
N GLU A 22 -15.51 -9.59 19.28
CA GLU A 22 -16.78 -9.33 18.59
C GLU A 22 -17.31 -7.92 18.89
N SER A 23 -18.09 -7.36 17.97
CA SER A 23 -18.89 -6.15 18.20
C SER A 23 -20.34 -6.49 18.53
N ARG A 24 -20.92 -5.77 19.50
CA ARG A 24 -22.38 -5.62 19.66
C ARG A 24 -22.75 -4.14 19.49
N PRO A 25 -23.98 -3.83 19.04
CA PRO A 25 -24.46 -2.47 18.86
C PRO A 25 -24.87 -1.83 20.20
N ASP A 26 -25.56 -0.69 20.08
CA ASP A 26 -26.31 0.04 21.12
C ASP A 26 -25.47 0.83 22.14
N LEU A 27 -25.32 2.13 21.87
CA LEU A 27 -25.40 3.20 22.90
C LEU A 27 -25.72 4.55 22.25
N ASP A 28 -26.55 5.36 22.92
CA ASP A 28 -27.11 6.62 22.41
C ASP A 28 -26.10 7.78 22.39
N GLU A 29 -26.20 8.65 21.39
CA GLU A 29 -25.17 9.60 20.97
C GLU A 29 -25.19 10.93 21.78
N ARG A 30 -26.06 11.05 22.79
CA ARG A 30 -26.42 12.35 23.40
C ARG A 30 -25.93 12.62 24.83
N GLN A 31 -25.15 11.72 25.46
CA GLN A 31 -24.69 11.92 26.85
C GLN A 31 -23.23 11.48 27.16
N ASN A 32 -22.21 12.00 26.45
CA ASN A 32 -20.84 11.97 27.01
C ASN A 32 -19.85 13.02 26.46
N PRO A 33 -19.52 14.11 27.18
CA PRO A 33 -18.48 15.07 26.79
C PRO A 33 -17.06 14.65 27.23
N VAL A 34 -16.71 13.34 27.15
CA VAL A 34 -15.42 12.80 27.61
C VAL A 34 -14.79 11.82 26.62
N ALA A 35 -14.62 12.25 25.36
CA ALA A 35 -13.78 11.55 24.38
C ALA A 35 -12.30 11.96 24.55
N GLY A 36 -11.51 11.18 25.31
CA GLY A 36 -10.06 11.40 25.46
C GLY A 36 -9.52 11.24 26.88
N LEU A 37 -9.56 10.02 27.43
CA LEU A 37 -8.88 9.69 28.70
C LEU A 37 -7.48 9.11 28.45
N ASP A 38 -6.48 9.98 28.38
CA ASP A 38 -5.05 9.59 28.32
C ASP A 38 -4.57 9.07 29.69
N TYR A 39 -4.43 7.76 29.85
CA TYR A 39 -4.04 7.16 31.13
C TYR A 39 -2.57 7.38 31.49
N CYS A 40 -2.31 7.99 32.65
CA CYS A 40 -0.95 8.24 33.15
C CYS A 40 -0.17 6.94 33.48
N PRO A 41 0.99 6.67 32.85
CA PRO A 41 1.76 5.45 33.10
C PRO A 41 2.56 5.54 34.42
N ILE A 42 2.13 4.77 35.44
CA ILE A 42 2.82 4.67 36.73
C ILE A 42 3.62 3.36 36.79
N PRO A 43 4.96 3.38 36.91
CA PRO A 43 5.75 2.14 36.95
C PRO A 43 5.41 1.24 38.14
N LYS A 44 5.03 -0.03 37.90
CA LYS A 44 4.69 -1.01 38.95
C LYS A 44 5.76 -1.08 40.05
N ASN A 45 7.04 -1.16 39.67
CA ASN A 45 8.17 -1.27 40.60
C ASN A 45 8.74 0.10 41.05
N GLY A 46 8.03 1.19 40.76
CA GLY A 46 8.42 2.54 41.16
C GLY A 46 8.27 2.79 42.66
N SER A 47 9.21 3.55 43.25
CA SER A 47 9.12 3.96 44.66
C SER A 47 7.84 4.77 44.92
N SER A 48 7.26 4.65 46.13
CA SER A 48 6.03 5.38 46.51
C SER A 48 6.17 6.90 46.34
N ASN A 49 7.35 7.46 46.58
CA ASN A 49 7.68 8.87 46.32
C ASN A 49 7.60 9.23 44.81
N MET A 50 8.03 8.34 43.92
CA MET A 50 7.94 8.56 42.47
C MET A 50 6.49 8.43 41.98
N LYS A 51 5.76 7.40 42.43
CA LYS A 51 4.33 7.21 42.12
C LYS A 51 3.48 8.43 42.51
N ARG A 52 3.64 8.94 43.73
CA ARG A 52 2.99 10.19 44.19
C ARG A 52 3.40 11.43 43.40
N THR A 53 4.57 11.45 42.78
CA THR A 53 5.03 12.56 41.94
C THR A 53 4.38 12.48 40.56
N MET A 54 4.35 11.29 39.93
CA MET A 54 3.67 11.03 38.65
C MET A 54 2.19 11.47 38.66
N CYS A 55 1.40 11.06 39.66
CA CYS A 55 0.00 11.48 39.74
C CYS A 55 -0.15 13.01 39.81
N ARG A 56 0.68 13.69 40.59
CA ARG A 56 0.56 15.16 40.78
C ARG A 56 0.92 15.95 39.52
N LEU A 57 1.78 15.40 38.65
CA LEU A 57 2.10 15.99 37.36
C LEU A 57 0.93 15.89 36.39
N TYR A 58 0.28 14.73 36.33
CA TYR A 58 -0.88 14.49 35.46
C TYR A 58 -2.01 15.49 35.77
N TYR A 59 -2.45 15.56 37.03
CA TYR A 59 -3.48 16.52 37.44
C TYR A 59 -3.06 17.98 37.21
N ALA A 60 -1.80 18.34 37.47
CA ALA A 60 -1.30 19.70 37.21
C ALA A 60 -1.26 20.06 35.71
N TYR A 61 -0.86 19.13 34.84
CA TYR A 61 -0.81 19.33 33.38
C TYR A 61 -2.21 19.51 32.79
N HIS A 62 -3.21 18.79 33.30
CA HIS A 62 -4.62 18.95 32.95
C HIS A 62 -5.38 19.94 33.86
N GLY A 63 -4.69 20.90 34.49
CA GLY A 63 -5.29 22.03 35.23
C GLY A 63 -6.15 21.68 36.46
N THR A 64 -6.16 20.43 36.90
CA THR A 64 -7.10 19.89 37.91
C THR A 64 -6.41 19.61 39.24
N LYS A 65 -7.21 19.50 40.32
CA LYS A 65 -6.71 19.20 41.67
C LYS A 65 -6.86 17.70 41.97
N PRO A 66 -5.82 17.01 42.47
CA PRO A 66 -5.92 15.58 42.83
C PRO A 66 -6.86 15.38 44.05
N PRO A 67 -7.54 14.23 44.16
CA PRO A 67 -8.52 13.99 45.23
C PRO A 67 -7.98 14.12 46.67
N ARG A 68 -8.82 14.63 47.58
CA ARG A 68 -8.53 14.65 49.03
C ARG A 68 -8.49 13.20 49.55
N GLY A 69 -7.43 12.84 50.27
CA GLY A 69 -7.21 11.48 50.81
C GLY A 69 -5.84 10.88 50.47
N PHE A 70 -5.16 11.38 49.42
CA PHE A 70 -3.90 10.85 48.87
C PHE A 70 -2.62 11.02 49.73
N LYS A 71 -2.74 11.00 51.07
CA LYS A 71 -1.62 11.25 52.01
C LYS A 71 -0.85 9.99 52.42
N ASP A 72 -1.48 8.82 52.51
CA ASP A 72 -0.82 7.59 52.98
C ASP A 72 -0.78 6.47 51.95
N LEU A 73 0.43 5.97 51.70
CA LEU A 73 0.80 4.98 50.69
C LEU A 73 2.10 4.28 51.12
N ASN A 74 2.06 3.64 52.29
CA ASN A 74 3.05 2.65 52.74
C ASN A 74 2.46 1.22 52.85
N ARG A 75 1.14 1.05 52.71
CA ARG A 75 0.44 -0.23 52.55
C ARG A 75 -0.62 -0.09 51.44
N CYS A 76 -0.24 -0.38 50.20
CA CYS A 76 -1.15 -0.53 49.07
C CYS A 76 -0.52 -1.49 48.05
N ASP A 77 -0.97 -2.75 48.06
CA ASP A 77 -0.75 -3.66 46.94
C ASP A 77 -1.55 -3.19 45.73
N ILE A 78 -0.87 -3.11 44.59
CA ILE A 78 -1.43 -2.56 43.35
C ILE A 78 -1.95 -3.72 42.50
N THR A 79 -3.04 -4.33 42.99
CA THR A 79 -3.73 -5.45 42.35
C THR A 79 -5.25 -5.25 42.22
N GLU A 80 -5.98 -4.79 43.25
CA GLU A 80 -7.46 -4.83 43.20
C GLU A 80 -8.21 -3.50 43.45
N ASN A 81 -7.80 -2.66 44.41
CA ASN A 81 -8.61 -1.49 44.83
C ASN A 81 -8.44 -0.21 43.97
N TRP A 82 -8.53 -0.36 42.64
CA TRP A 82 -8.73 0.76 41.70
C TRP A 82 -9.94 0.56 40.76
N LEU A 83 -10.70 -0.54 40.91
CA LEU A 83 -11.84 -0.92 40.05
C LEU A 83 -13.22 -0.79 40.71
N THR A 84 -13.32 0.00 41.79
CA THR A 84 -14.55 0.17 42.60
C THR A 84 -15.10 1.60 42.62
N LEU A 85 -14.69 2.45 41.67
CA LEU A 85 -15.23 3.81 41.48
C LEU A 85 -15.78 4.10 40.06
N VAL A 86 -15.80 3.10 39.18
CA VAL A 86 -16.61 3.09 37.95
C VAL A 86 -17.28 1.71 37.86
N GLY A 87 -18.60 1.67 37.98
CA GLY A 87 -19.33 0.41 38.19
C GLY A 87 -19.61 -0.38 36.91
N LYS A 88 -18.76 -1.39 36.62
CA LYS A 88 -19.06 -2.70 35.97
C LYS A 88 -17.74 -3.45 35.68
N ARG A 89 -17.70 -4.76 35.88
CA ARG A 89 -16.51 -5.61 35.64
C ARG A 89 -16.54 -6.21 34.22
N PRO A 90 -15.44 -6.11 33.43
CA PRO A 90 -15.14 -7.01 32.33
C PRO A 90 -13.92 -7.90 32.65
N THR A 91 -14.06 -9.21 32.50
CA THR A 91 -13.01 -10.20 32.81
C THR A 91 -11.99 -10.35 31.67
N TRP A 92 -10.83 -9.68 31.79
CA TRP A 92 -9.72 -9.84 30.85
C TRP A 92 -8.51 -10.55 31.49
N LYS A 93 -8.06 -11.66 30.89
CA LYS A 93 -6.83 -12.36 31.30
C LYS A 93 -5.61 -11.49 30.97
N ALA A 94 -4.67 -11.37 31.90
CA ALA A 94 -3.50 -10.52 31.72
C ALA A 94 -2.51 -11.09 30.69
N ASN A 95 -2.14 -10.30 29.66
CA ASN A 95 -0.79 -10.21 29.05
C ASN A 95 -0.74 -9.33 27.79
N THR A 96 -1.01 -8.01 27.87
CA THR A 96 -0.50 -7.04 26.88
C THR A 96 -0.41 -5.64 27.47
N VAL A 97 0.58 -4.84 27.05
CA VAL A 97 0.61 -3.39 27.25
C VAL A 97 1.11 -2.74 25.95
N LYS A 98 0.29 -1.92 25.31
CA LYS A 98 0.70 -1.04 24.19
C LYS A 98 1.26 0.27 24.75
N ILE A 99 2.22 0.88 24.04
CA ILE A 99 2.92 2.10 24.46
C ILE A 99 2.83 3.13 23.32
N VAL A 100 2.46 4.37 23.65
CA VAL A 100 2.37 5.51 22.72
C VAL A 100 3.34 6.63 23.16
N VAL A 101 3.63 7.57 22.26
CA VAL A 101 4.84 8.41 22.27
C VAL A 101 4.67 9.72 23.05
N LEU A 102 5.59 9.97 23.99
CA LEU A 102 5.87 11.33 24.50
C LEU A 102 6.89 12.04 23.59
N ARG A 103 6.66 13.34 23.31
CA ARG A 103 7.60 14.18 22.55
C ARG A 103 9.00 14.19 23.20
N ASP A 104 10.02 14.14 22.33
CA ASP A 104 11.41 13.77 22.66
C ASP A 104 12.07 14.56 23.83
N PRO A 105 11.92 15.89 23.98
CA PRO A 105 12.62 16.64 25.04
C PRO A 105 12.28 16.17 26.46
N LEU A 106 11.00 15.93 26.75
CA LEU A 106 10.55 15.41 28.05
C LEU A 106 11.04 13.97 28.29
N ARG A 107 11.13 13.17 27.21
CA ARG A 107 11.66 11.81 27.25
C ARG A 107 13.13 11.79 27.66
N ARG A 108 13.95 12.67 27.05
CA ARG A 108 15.37 12.84 27.38
C ARG A 108 15.59 13.33 28.82
N PHE A 109 14.82 14.33 29.28
CA PHE A 109 14.90 14.81 30.66
C PHE A 109 14.47 13.74 31.68
N ALA A 110 13.43 12.97 31.38
CA ALA A 110 12.99 11.86 32.24
C ALA A 110 14.06 10.76 32.35
N SER A 111 14.67 10.35 31.24
CA SER A 111 15.77 9.37 31.26
C SER A 111 17.01 9.87 32.01
N ALA A 112 17.39 11.14 31.85
CA ALA A 112 18.47 11.76 32.62
C ALA A 112 18.14 11.82 34.12
N TYR A 113 16.91 12.17 34.49
CA TYR A 113 16.45 12.17 35.88
C TYR A 113 16.45 10.75 36.48
N GLU A 114 16.03 9.74 35.71
CA GLU A 114 16.02 8.34 36.16
C GLU A 114 17.45 7.79 36.36
N TYR A 115 18.39 8.13 35.47
CA TYR A 115 19.82 7.83 35.62
C TYR A 115 20.39 8.43 36.92
N LEU A 116 20.18 9.73 37.14
CA LEU A 116 20.61 10.42 38.37
C LEU A 116 19.92 9.86 39.64
N CYS A 117 18.70 9.30 39.52
CA CYS A 117 18.03 8.64 40.63
C CYS A 117 18.56 7.22 40.92
N LYS A 118 19.19 6.55 39.95
CA LYS A 118 19.89 5.27 40.15
C LYS A 118 21.26 5.51 40.80
N GLU A 119 22.06 6.41 40.24
CA GLU A 119 23.38 6.77 40.79
C GLU A 119 23.32 7.43 42.18
N ARG A 120 22.19 8.05 42.56
CA ARG A 120 21.92 8.48 43.93
C ARG A 120 22.17 7.39 44.99
N LYS A 121 21.97 6.11 44.67
CA LYS A 121 22.24 5.00 45.59
C LYS A 121 23.74 4.69 45.75
N ARG A 122 24.58 5.00 44.76
CA ARG A 122 26.05 4.85 44.82
C ARG A 122 26.71 6.04 45.52
N CYS A 123 26.32 7.27 45.20
CA CYS A 123 27.06 8.48 45.59
C CYS A 123 26.73 9.06 46.99
N GLY A 124 26.10 8.32 47.91
CA GLY A 124 25.94 8.71 49.31
C GLY A 124 25.42 10.14 49.57
N ARG A 125 26.24 11.00 50.21
CA ARG A 125 25.88 12.38 50.56
C ARG A 125 25.77 13.30 49.34
N SER A 126 26.66 13.22 48.34
CA SER A 126 26.60 14.07 47.13
C SER A 126 25.38 13.73 46.26
N GLY A 127 25.00 12.45 46.20
CA GLY A 127 23.77 11.99 45.57
C GLY A 127 22.48 12.60 46.16
N LYS A 128 22.47 12.99 47.44
CA LYS A 128 21.33 13.73 48.03
C LYS A 128 21.21 15.15 47.47
N THR A 129 22.33 15.86 47.28
CA THR A 129 22.35 17.24 46.76
C THR A 129 21.87 17.30 45.31
N ILE A 130 22.44 16.46 44.44
CA ILE A 130 22.10 16.41 43.00
C ILE A 130 20.61 16.08 42.80
N HIS A 131 20.11 15.06 43.51
CA HIS A 131 18.69 14.68 43.44
C HIS A 131 17.75 15.78 43.98
N THR A 132 18.16 16.54 45.00
CA THR A 132 17.37 17.65 45.52
C THR A 132 17.27 18.78 44.50
N PHE A 133 18.37 19.13 43.82
CA PHE A 133 18.40 20.15 42.78
C PHE A 133 17.57 19.75 41.56
N ALA A 134 17.72 18.52 41.07
CA ALA A 134 16.94 18.00 39.95
C ALA A 134 15.43 17.97 40.27
N ARG A 135 15.05 17.60 41.51
CA ARG A 135 13.66 17.62 42.00
C ARG A 135 13.12 19.04 42.26
N MET A 136 13.97 20.07 42.27
CA MET A 136 13.58 21.48 42.36
C MET A 136 13.40 22.10 40.98
N ALA A 137 14.34 21.93 40.06
CA ALA A 137 14.22 22.37 38.66
C ALA A 137 12.97 21.78 37.99
N TYR A 138 12.75 20.47 38.19
CA TYR A 138 11.57 19.77 37.66
C TYR A 138 10.25 20.27 38.29
N LYS A 139 10.25 20.71 39.55
CA LYS A 139 9.07 21.31 40.21
C LYS A 139 8.71 22.70 39.69
N LEU A 140 9.67 23.44 39.13
CA LEU A 140 9.44 24.76 38.53
C LEU A 140 8.78 24.58 37.15
N LEU A 141 9.36 23.73 36.30
CA LEU A 141 8.80 23.34 35.00
C LEU A 141 7.38 22.75 35.13
N ALA A 142 7.15 21.89 36.13
CA ALA A 142 5.87 21.24 36.38
C ALA A 142 4.76 22.14 36.97
N LYS A 143 5.01 23.44 37.16
CA LYS A 143 4.07 24.36 37.82
C LYS A 143 3.48 25.44 36.90
N GLY A 144 3.92 25.54 35.65
CA GLY A 144 3.43 26.56 34.72
C GLY A 144 3.72 28.00 35.15
N TYR A 145 4.80 28.23 35.91
CA TYR A 145 5.27 29.59 36.17
C TYR A 145 5.75 30.23 34.87
N ASP A 146 5.23 31.42 34.56
CA ASP A 146 5.92 32.32 33.63
C ASP A 146 7.34 32.62 34.18
N ALA A 147 8.31 32.61 33.28
CA ALA A 147 9.73 32.69 33.59
C ALA A 147 10.30 34.11 33.45
N SER A 148 9.47 35.09 33.07
CA SER A 148 9.79 36.51 32.99
C SER A 148 10.47 37.05 34.28
N GLU A 149 9.91 36.75 35.46
CA GLU A 149 10.31 37.39 36.72
C GLU A 149 11.35 36.65 37.59
N THR A 150 11.80 35.43 37.27
CA THR A 150 12.84 34.76 38.12
C THR A 150 13.95 33.91 37.45
N PRO A 151 14.58 34.32 36.33
CA PRO A 151 15.66 33.51 35.72
C PRO A 151 17.07 33.82 36.26
N ARG A 152 17.35 35.03 36.78
CA ARG A 152 18.73 35.56 36.87
C ARG A 152 19.65 35.00 37.97
N ARG A 153 19.15 34.37 39.06
CA ARG A 153 19.99 34.04 40.24
C ARG A 153 20.37 32.56 40.42
N ALA A 154 19.57 31.60 39.94
CA ALA A 154 19.77 30.18 40.29
C ALA A 154 21.09 29.55 39.76
N PRO A 155 21.52 29.76 38.49
CA PRO A 155 22.79 29.20 38.01
C PRO A 155 24.01 29.86 38.67
N VAL A 156 23.92 31.17 38.95
CA VAL A 156 24.97 31.96 39.59
C VAL A 156 25.19 31.50 41.03
N MET A 157 24.12 31.24 41.79
CA MET A 157 24.21 30.68 43.15
C MET A 157 24.81 29.26 43.16
N LEU A 158 24.55 28.43 42.15
CA LEU A 158 25.14 27.10 42.03
C LEU A 158 26.66 27.19 41.84
N LEU A 159 27.11 28.03 40.90
CA LEU A 159 28.55 28.29 40.65
C LEU A 159 29.24 28.92 41.87
N ALA A 160 28.58 29.85 42.57
CA ALA A 160 29.11 30.46 43.78
C ALA A 160 29.31 29.43 44.90
N ASN A 161 28.33 28.55 45.15
CA ASN A 161 28.42 27.54 46.20
C ASN A 161 29.45 26.44 45.88
N LEU A 162 29.57 26.01 44.62
CA LEU A 162 30.62 25.08 44.19
C LEU A 162 32.03 25.67 44.40
N ARG A 163 32.22 26.96 44.05
CA ARG A 163 33.48 27.68 44.32
C ARG A 163 33.76 27.84 45.83
N ARG A 164 32.72 28.07 46.65
CA ARG A 164 32.82 28.17 48.11
C ARG A 164 33.23 26.83 48.74
N GLY A 165 32.67 25.71 48.26
CA GLY A 165 33.06 24.36 48.68
C GLY A 165 34.52 24.04 48.39
N LYS A 166 35.01 24.42 47.19
CA LYS A 166 36.43 24.23 46.81
C LYS A 166 37.39 25.09 47.64
N ARG A 167 37.01 26.33 48.01
CA ARG A 167 37.78 27.19 48.93
C ARG A 167 37.78 26.71 50.40
N GLN A 168 36.91 25.76 50.78
CA GLN A 168 36.83 25.22 52.15
C GLN A 168 37.43 23.80 52.30
N GLY A 169 38.16 23.30 51.30
CA GLY A 169 38.79 21.97 51.36
C GLY A 169 37.81 20.79 51.37
N LYS A 170 36.51 21.01 51.09
CA LYS A 170 35.44 19.99 51.19
C LYS A 170 35.14 19.28 49.87
N LEU A 171 35.99 19.49 48.85
CA LEU A 171 35.95 18.87 47.52
C LEU A 171 37.42 18.69 47.07
N SER A 172 37.80 17.50 46.60
CA SER A 172 39.16 17.28 46.12
C SER A 172 39.41 17.98 44.78
N SER A 173 40.68 18.13 44.41
CA SER A 173 41.06 18.70 43.10
C SER A 173 40.97 17.72 41.94
N ASN A 174 40.96 16.40 42.21
CA ASN A 174 41.25 15.35 41.23
C ASN A 174 40.05 14.42 40.96
N ASP A 175 38.87 14.67 41.54
CA ASP A 175 37.65 13.96 41.16
C ASP A 175 37.17 14.39 39.77
N ASP A 176 37.29 13.51 38.76
CA ASP A 176 36.81 13.75 37.38
C ASP A 176 35.35 14.23 37.34
N LEU A 177 34.49 13.67 38.20
CA LEU A 177 33.09 14.10 38.35
C LEU A 177 32.96 15.59 38.64
N THR A 178 33.93 16.24 39.28
CA THR A 178 33.87 17.69 39.55
C THR A 178 34.10 18.49 38.27
N GLN A 179 34.97 18.04 37.37
CA GLN A 179 35.15 18.67 36.05
C GLN A 179 33.98 18.35 35.13
N GLU A 180 33.49 17.10 35.14
CA GLU A 180 32.31 16.67 34.37
C GLU A 180 31.05 17.43 34.79
N VAL A 181 30.82 17.64 36.10
CA VAL A 181 29.70 18.45 36.59
C VAL A 181 29.88 19.93 36.24
N LEU A 182 31.09 20.47 36.21
CA LEU A 182 31.34 21.86 35.81
C LEU A 182 31.21 22.09 34.29
N SER A 183 31.59 21.13 33.45
CA SER A 183 31.34 21.19 32.00
C SER A 183 29.86 21.01 31.70
N ASN A 184 29.19 20.04 32.33
CA ASN A 184 27.76 19.81 32.14
C ASN A 184 26.90 20.93 32.72
N THR A 185 27.25 21.57 33.85
CA THR A 185 26.49 22.74 34.34
C THR A 185 26.67 23.98 33.48
N LYS A 186 27.85 24.21 32.86
CA LYS A 186 27.98 25.22 31.79
C LYS A 186 27.05 24.90 30.63
N THR A 187 27.08 23.67 30.12
CA THR A 187 26.24 23.22 29.00
C THR A 187 24.74 23.34 29.33
N LEU A 188 24.30 22.92 30.52
CA LEU A 188 22.90 23.04 30.95
C LEU A 188 22.47 24.49 31.13
N SER A 189 23.37 25.36 31.63
CA SER A 189 23.09 26.79 31.77
C SER A 189 22.96 27.45 30.40
N LEU A 190 23.81 27.10 29.44
CA LEU A 190 23.71 27.58 28.06
C LEU A 190 22.41 27.10 27.40
N PHE A 191 22.08 25.82 27.56
CA PHE A 191 20.88 25.21 26.97
C PHE A 191 19.59 25.82 27.56
N LEU A 192 19.53 26.06 28.87
CA LEU A 192 18.41 26.76 29.50
C LEU A 192 18.34 28.24 29.08
N TYR A 193 19.48 28.93 28.96
CA TYR A 193 19.52 30.33 28.54
C TYR A 193 19.09 30.50 27.08
N MET A 194 19.45 29.56 26.19
CA MET A 194 18.98 29.51 24.80
C MET A 194 17.53 29.02 24.64
N TYR A 195 16.96 28.37 25.66
CA TYR A 195 15.56 27.92 25.68
C TYR A 195 14.60 28.99 26.24
N TYR A 196 15.10 29.94 27.05
CA TYR A 196 14.29 30.97 27.70
C TYR A 196 14.45 32.38 27.14
N ASN A 197 15.51 32.69 26.37
CA ASN A 197 15.58 33.93 25.61
C ASN A 197 15.19 33.63 24.16
N ASP A 198 14.10 34.25 23.71
CA ASP A 198 13.68 34.18 22.31
C ASP A 198 14.74 34.81 21.38
N TYR A 199 14.72 34.46 20.09
CA TYR A 199 15.87 34.51 19.18
C TYR A 199 16.29 35.91 18.68
N LYS A 200 16.41 36.91 19.57
CA LYS A 200 16.78 38.30 19.23
C LYS A 200 17.96 38.84 20.05
N THR A 201 19.01 39.19 19.30
CA THR A 201 20.12 40.10 19.68
C THR A 201 20.85 39.81 20.99
N PHE A 202 21.90 38.98 20.93
CA PHE A 202 23.05 39.12 21.84
C PHE A 202 24.37 38.75 21.13
N GLN A 203 25.22 39.73 20.89
CA GLN A 203 26.58 39.50 20.39
C GLN A 203 27.50 39.11 21.56
N LEU A 204 27.76 37.81 21.70
CA LEU A 204 28.94 37.33 22.44
C LEU A 204 30.02 36.99 21.43
N THR A 205 31.18 37.65 21.51
CA THR A 205 32.41 37.16 20.88
C THR A 205 32.79 35.81 21.51
N PRO A 206 32.62 34.67 20.83
CA PRO A 206 32.88 33.38 21.43
C PRO A 206 34.39 33.11 21.42
N SER A 207 34.87 32.21 22.30
CA SER A 207 36.21 31.66 22.08
C SER A 207 36.21 30.86 20.78
N THR A 208 37.26 31.03 19.97
CA THR A 208 37.35 30.46 18.61
C THR A 208 37.19 28.94 18.57
N GLN A 209 37.53 28.25 19.67
CA GLN A 209 37.26 26.81 19.83
C GLN A 209 35.77 26.50 20.04
N LEU A 210 35.04 27.30 20.83
CA LEU A 210 33.60 27.07 21.05
C LEU A 210 32.79 27.40 19.80
N GLN A 211 33.17 28.47 19.09
CA GLN A 211 32.59 28.82 17.80
C GLN A 211 32.81 27.68 16.78
N LYS A 212 34.06 27.23 16.58
CA LYS A 212 34.37 26.06 15.74
C LYS A 212 33.69 24.76 16.20
N ALA A 213 33.47 24.54 17.49
CA ALA A 213 32.77 23.35 17.98
C ALA A 213 31.25 23.39 17.72
N VAL A 214 30.64 24.57 17.76
CA VAL A 214 29.24 24.79 17.40
C VAL A 214 29.08 24.73 15.88
N GLU A 215 29.96 25.37 15.12
CA GLU A 215 29.98 25.32 13.64
C GLU A 215 30.24 23.89 13.13
N ASN A 216 31.12 23.10 13.75
CA ASN A 216 31.28 21.68 13.37
C ASN A 216 30.09 20.78 13.75
N ARG A 217 29.19 21.21 14.65
CA ARG A 217 27.99 20.46 15.05
C ARG A 217 26.69 20.94 14.40
N LEU A 218 26.59 22.21 14.01
CA LEU A 218 25.43 22.80 13.33
C LEU A 218 25.67 23.02 11.84
N GLY A 219 26.91 23.33 11.44
CA GLY A 219 27.34 23.56 10.06
C GLY A 219 27.45 22.29 9.21
N LYS A 220 27.39 21.09 9.83
CA LYS A 220 26.95 19.89 9.12
C LYS A 220 25.44 19.96 8.83
N LYS A 221 25.08 20.82 7.88
CA LYS A 221 23.86 20.67 7.08
C LYS A 221 23.93 19.32 6.37
N MET A 222 23.42 18.27 7.01
CA MET A 222 23.22 16.96 6.39
C MET A 222 21.97 16.99 5.50
N SER A 223 21.95 17.91 4.53
CA SER A 223 21.24 17.65 3.28
C SER A 223 21.80 16.36 2.69
N PRO A 224 20.97 15.41 2.23
CA PRO A 224 21.48 14.24 1.53
C PRO A 224 22.31 14.69 0.32
N PRO A 225 23.33 13.92 -0.11
CA PRO A 225 24.06 14.23 -1.32
C PRO A 225 23.09 14.28 -2.51
N VAL A 226 23.27 15.27 -3.40
CA VAL A 226 22.43 15.41 -4.58
C VAL A 226 22.53 14.13 -5.42
N PRO A 227 21.41 13.44 -5.72
CA PRO A 227 21.43 12.23 -6.53
C PRO A 227 21.76 12.61 -7.98
N LYS A 228 23.04 12.53 -8.36
CA LYS A 228 23.53 12.98 -9.67
C LYS A 228 22.78 12.36 -10.86
N CYS A 229 22.30 11.13 -10.72
CA CYS A 229 21.48 10.44 -11.73
C CYS A 229 20.12 11.11 -12.02
N LEU A 230 19.68 12.08 -11.23
CA LEU A 230 18.49 12.91 -11.49
C LEU A 230 18.83 14.31 -12.05
N LEU A 231 20.11 14.56 -12.38
CA LEU A 231 20.55 15.75 -13.11
C LEU A 231 20.66 15.48 -14.62
N GLU A 232 20.90 14.23 -15.00
CA GLU A 232 20.89 13.79 -16.39
C GLU A 232 19.44 13.67 -16.90
N PRO A 233 19.16 14.02 -18.18
CA PRO A 233 17.86 13.76 -18.80
C PRO A 233 17.50 12.27 -18.81
N MET A 234 16.21 11.96 -18.72
CA MET A 234 15.73 10.58 -18.85
C MET A 234 15.75 10.15 -20.32
N ASP A 235 16.59 9.16 -20.64
CA ASP A 235 16.52 8.45 -21.92
C ASP A 235 15.40 7.39 -21.88
N ILE A 236 14.59 7.34 -22.93
CA ILE A 236 13.50 6.39 -23.11
C ILE A 236 13.60 5.84 -24.55
N PRO A 237 14.24 4.67 -24.75
CA PRO A 237 14.41 4.12 -26.09
C PRO A 237 13.06 3.72 -26.69
N LYS A 238 12.89 3.98 -28.00
CA LYS A 238 11.75 3.47 -28.76
C LYS A 238 11.83 1.94 -28.83
N ARG A 239 10.70 1.27 -28.56
CA ARG A 239 10.55 -0.20 -28.59
C ARG A 239 9.24 -0.59 -29.26
N GLU A 240 9.25 -1.70 -29.97
CA GLU A 240 8.05 -2.37 -30.48
C GLU A 240 7.56 -3.37 -29.44
N LEU A 241 6.39 -3.10 -28.86
CA LEU A 241 5.87 -3.79 -27.68
C LEU A 241 4.94 -4.93 -28.10
N PHE A 242 5.56 -6.03 -28.55
CA PHE A 242 4.89 -7.32 -28.82
C PHE A 242 4.94 -8.27 -27.63
N GLY A 243 5.21 -7.75 -26.42
CA GLY A 243 4.97 -8.47 -25.17
C GLY A 243 3.48 -8.62 -24.86
N PRO A 244 3.12 -9.28 -23.74
CA PRO A 244 1.76 -9.53 -23.29
C PRO A 244 1.05 -8.28 -22.72
N GLY A 245 1.52 -7.08 -23.07
CA GLY A 245 1.19 -5.80 -22.44
C GLY A 245 2.30 -5.31 -21.47
N PRO A 246 2.60 -3.99 -21.42
CA PRO A 246 1.91 -2.89 -22.09
C PRO A 246 2.09 -2.90 -23.61
N SER A 247 1.08 -2.45 -24.35
CA SER A 247 1.13 -2.28 -25.81
C SER A 247 1.68 -0.90 -26.20
N ASN A 248 2.03 -0.69 -27.47
CA ASN A 248 2.38 0.65 -27.95
C ASN A 248 1.15 1.58 -27.90
N MET A 249 1.38 2.83 -27.51
CA MET A 249 0.35 3.88 -27.41
C MET A 249 0.29 4.71 -28.69
N GLY A 250 -0.92 4.91 -29.26
CA GLY A 250 -1.13 5.75 -30.44
C GLY A 250 -0.87 7.24 -30.19
N SER A 251 -0.51 8.00 -31.23
CA SER A 251 -0.11 9.43 -31.12
C SER A 251 -1.15 10.31 -30.43
N ASN A 252 -2.43 10.19 -30.80
CA ASN A 252 -3.53 10.95 -30.18
C ASN A 252 -3.61 10.68 -28.66
N ILE A 253 -3.38 9.43 -28.26
CA ILE A 253 -3.38 9.01 -26.85
C ILE A 253 -2.15 9.59 -26.14
N GLN A 254 -0.95 9.51 -26.74
CA GLN A 254 0.27 10.14 -26.19
C GLN A 254 0.08 11.64 -25.97
N GLU A 255 -0.50 12.34 -26.95
CA GLU A 255 -0.78 13.77 -26.88
C GLU A 255 -1.84 14.11 -25.81
N SER A 256 -2.85 13.25 -25.64
CA SER A 256 -3.85 13.44 -24.58
C SER A 256 -3.25 13.36 -23.16
N ALA A 257 -2.19 12.56 -22.97
CA ALA A 257 -1.49 12.43 -21.68
C ALA A 257 -0.75 13.71 -21.26
N SER A 258 -0.24 14.49 -22.23
CA SER A 258 0.57 15.68 -22.00
C SER A 258 -0.23 16.98 -21.85
N ARG A 259 -1.57 16.92 -21.95
CA ARG A 259 -2.45 18.07 -21.76
C ARG A 259 -2.42 18.58 -20.31
N SER A 260 -2.63 19.88 -20.14
CA SER A 260 -2.65 20.56 -18.85
C SER A 260 -3.66 19.94 -17.89
N LEU A 261 -3.26 19.74 -16.62
CA LEU A 261 -4.11 19.14 -15.60
C LEU A 261 -5.27 20.07 -15.21
N LEU A 262 -6.50 19.57 -15.35
CA LEU A 262 -7.70 20.14 -14.73
C LEU A 262 -7.80 19.76 -13.25
N GLY A 263 -8.55 20.52 -12.46
CA GLY A 263 -8.96 20.07 -11.13
C GLY A 263 -9.94 18.90 -11.21
N HIS A 264 -9.84 17.96 -10.27
CA HIS A 264 -10.53 16.66 -10.28
C HIS A 264 -12.07 16.73 -10.07
N LEU A 265 -12.65 17.94 -9.99
CA LEU A 265 -14.09 18.25 -9.98
C LEU A 265 -14.45 19.41 -10.94
N HIS A 266 -13.54 19.83 -11.83
CA HIS A 266 -13.83 20.84 -12.84
C HIS A 266 -14.91 20.31 -13.82
N PRO A 267 -15.86 21.14 -14.31
CA PRO A 267 -16.92 20.70 -15.21
C PRO A 267 -16.43 19.95 -16.46
N GLU A 268 -15.31 20.39 -17.03
CA GLU A 268 -14.68 19.78 -18.20
C GLU A 268 -14.09 18.40 -17.86
N PHE A 269 -13.50 18.23 -16.67
CA PHE A 269 -13.00 16.93 -16.21
C PHE A 269 -14.15 15.96 -15.93
N VAL A 270 -15.21 16.44 -15.27
CA VAL A 270 -16.44 15.67 -15.03
C VAL A 270 -17.11 15.26 -16.35
N LYS A 271 -17.09 16.12 -17.38
CA LYS A 271 -17.53 15.74 -18.74
C LYS A 271 -16.64 14.65 -19.34
N ILE A 272 -15.32 14.76 -19.23
CA ILE A 272 -14.41 13.73 -19.76
C ILE A 272 -14.61 12.37 -19.04
N MET A 273 -14.90 12.38 -17.73
CA MET A 273 -15.29 11.17 -17.00
C MET A 273 -16.62 10.58 -17.52
N ALA A 274 -17.61 11.42 -17.84
CA ALA A 274 -18.87 10.97 -18.44
C ALA A 274 -18.68 10.41 -19.86
N ASP A 275 -17.96 11.12 -20.73
CA ASP A 275 -17.59 10.64 -22.07
C ASP A 275 -16.89 9.28 -22.02
N ALA A 276 -15.99 9.08 -21.04
CA ALA A 276 -15.32 7.81 -20.82
C ALA A 276 -16.30 6.70 -20.40
N ARG A 277 -17.30 6.98 -19.56
CA ARG A 277 -18.29 5.99 -19.13
C ARG A 277 -19.16 5.48 -20.27
N GLU A 278 -19.63 6.36 -21.14
CA GLU A 278 -20.42 5.95 -22.30
C GLU A 278 -19.55 5.17 -23.32
N GLY A 279 -18.27 5.52 -23.47
CA GLY A 279 -17.30 4.70 -24.22
C GLY A 279 -17.05 3.32 -23.59
N LEU A 280 -17.06 3.23 -22.25
CA LEU A 280 -16.92 1.96 -21.53
C LEU A 280 -18.16 1.07 -21.66
N LYS A 281 -19.36 1.64 -21.58
CA LYS A 281 -20.62 0.95 -21.89
C LYS A 281 -20.58 0.33 -23.29
N TYR A 282 -20.20 1.13 -24.28
CA TYR A 282 -20.07 0.70 -25.67
C TYR A 282 -19.12 -0.50 -25.83
N ILE A 283 -17.90 -0.42 -25.30
CA ILE A 283 -16.91 -1.49 -25.48
C ILE A 283 -17.21 -2.75 -24.64
N PHE A 284 -17.89 -2.64 -23.49
CA PHE A 284 -18.38 -3.79 -22.73
C PHE A 284 -19.70 -4.38 -23.29
N LYS A 285 -20.36 -3.69 -24.24
CA LYS A 285 -21.76 -3.92 -24.67
C LYS A 285 -22.70 -4.05 -23.45
N THR A 286 -22.91 -2.92 -22.76
CA THR A 286 -23.75 -2.84 -21.57
C THR A 286 -24.43 -1.48 -21.39
N GLU A 287 -25.64 -1.47 -20.83
CA GLU A 287 -26.32 -0.23 -20.38
C GLU A 287 -26.12 0.08 -18.88
N ASN A 288 -25.37 -0.76 -18.16
CA ASN A 288 -25.24 -0.69 -16.71
C ASN A 288 -24.78 0.71 -16.20
N ALA A 289 -25.56 1.29 -15.29
CA ALA A 289 -25.25 2.62 -14.75
C ALA A 289 -23.90 2.66 -14.00
N TYR A 290 -23.56 1.58 -13.28
CA TYR A 290 -22.32 1.44 -12.51
C TYR A 290 -21.11 0.97 -13.35
N THR A 291 -21.01 1.48 -14.58
CA THR A 291 -19.78 1.44 -15.40
C THR A 291 -18.89 2.65 -15.10
N PHE A 292 -17.61 2.44 -14.77
CA PHE A 292 -16.58 3.47 -14.49
C PHE A 292 -15.16 2.87 -14.52
N ALA A 293 -14.14 3.57 -13.99
CA ALA A 293 -12.78 3.01 -13.87
C ALA A 293 -12.17 3.15 -12.47
N ILE A 294 -11.50 2.08 -12.03
CA ILE A 294 -10.70 2.05 -10.81
C ILE A 294 -9.35 2.73 -11.06
N SER A 295 -8.93 3.58 -10.11
CA SER A 295 -7.63 4.26 -10.10
C SER A 295 -6.49 3.30 -9.68
N GLY A 296 -6.15 2.38 -10.58
CA GLY A 296 -5.08 1.40 -10.44
C GLY A 296 -4.92 0.55 -11.72
N THR A 297 -3.96 -0.38 -11.74
CA THR A 297 -3.80 -1.33 -12.86
C THR A 297 -4.76 -2.52 -12.73
N GLY A 298 -4.85 -3.42 -13.73
CA GLY A 298 -5.87 -4.49 -13.79
C GLY A 298 -6.07 -5.35 -12.53
N HIS A 299 -5.05 -5.55 -11.69
CA HIS A 299 -5.24 -6.25 -10.40
C HIS A 299 -6.15 -5.49 -9.42
N SER A 300 -6.25 -4.16 -9.52
CA SER A 300 -7.23 -3.36 -8.76
C SER A 300 -8.67 -3.52 -9.27
N GLY A 301 -8.87 -3.93 -10.53
CA GLY A 301 -10.18 -4.35 -11.03
C GLY A 301 -10.62 -5.65 -10.36
N MET A 302 -9.73 -6.66 -10.34
CA MET A 302 -9.94 -7.92 -9.61
C MET A 302 -10.23 -7.67 -8.11
N GLU A 303 -9.41 -6.84 -7.45
CA GLU A 303 -9.53 -6.57 -6.02
C GLU A 303 -10.77 -5.73 -5.69
N ALA A 304 -11.11 -4.70 -6.48
CA ALA A 304 -12.35 -3.96 -6.31
C ALA A 304 -13.57 -4.86 -6.52
N ALA A 305 -13.62 -5.66 -7.59
CA ALA A 305 -14.73 -6.59 -7.83
C ALA A 305 -14.91 -7.55 -6.65
N MET A 306 -13.86 -8.24 -6.22
CA MET A 306 -13.95 -9.21 -5.11
C MET A 306 -14.31 -8.54 -3.77
N LEU A 307 -13.79 -7.35 -3.47
CA LEU A 307 -14.11 -6.63 -2.23
C LEU A 307 -15.57 -6.15 -2.15
N ASN A 308 -16.17 -5.78 -3.28
CA ASN A 308 -17.55 -5.34 -3.36
C ASN A 308 -18.54 -6.51 -3.43
N LEU A 309 -18.22 -7.54 -4.22
CA LEU A 309 -19.12 -8.67 -4.47
C LEU A 309 -19.15 -9.70 -3.33
N LEU A 310 -18.15 -9.74 -2.43
CA LEU A 310 -18.05 -10.81 -1.42
C LEU A 310 -17.83 -10.28 0.01
N GLU A 311 -18.48 -10.92 0.98
CA GLU A 311 -18.22 -10.76 2.42
C GLU A 311 -17.33 -11.89 2.96
N ARG A 312 -16.60 -11.65 4.07
CA ARG A 312 -15.75 -12.67 4.73
C ARG A 312 -16.55 -13.92 5.06
N GLY A 313 -16.04 -15.08 4.63
CA GLY A 313 -16.71 -16.38 4.73
C GLY A 313 -17.68 -16.72 3.57
N GLU A 314 -17.90 -15.82 2.61
CA GLU A 314 -18.57 -16.19 1.35
C GLU A 314 -17.62 -16.96 0.43
N LYS A 315 -18.22 -17.67 -0.53
CA LYS A 315 -17.58 -18.61 -1.43
C LYS A 315 -17.37 -18.02 -2.82
N ILE A 316 -16.17 -18.22 -3.35
CA ILE A 316 -15.84 -17.92 -4.75
C ILE A 316 -15.27 -19.17 -5.44
N LEU A 317 -15.78 -19.50 -6.62
CA LEU A 317 -15.20 -20.53 -7.48
C LEU A 317 -14.37 -19.83 -8.56
N ALA A 318 -13.09 -20.19 -8.69
CA ALA A 318 -12.22 -19.60 -9.72
C ALA A 318 -11.91 -20.61 -10.83
N VAL A 319 -12.28 -20.26 -12.07
CA VAL A 319 -11.84 -20.98 -13.27
C VAL A 319 -10.35 -20.68 -13.49
N LYS A 320 -9.55 -21.74 -13.64
CA LYS A 320 -8.08 -21.66 -13.75
C LYS A 320 -7.59 -22.33 -15.03
N THR A 321 -7.41 -21.52 -16.07
CA THR A 321 -6.73 -21.84 -17.34
C THR A 321 -5.28 -21.33 -17.39
N GLY A 322 -4.79 -20.76 -16.28
CA GLY A 322 -3.48 -20.13 -16.15
C GLY A 322 -3.30 -19.31 -14.86
N LEU A 323 -2.52 -18.23 -14.93
CA LEU A 323 -2.12 -17.43 -13.77
C LEU A 323 -3.28 -16.63 -13.15
N TRP A 324 -4.23 -16.10 -13.91
CA TRP A 324 -5.21 -15.14 -13.39
C TRP A 324 -6.24 -15.80 -12.48
N GLY A 325 -6.72 -17.01 -12.81
CA GLY A 325 -7.48 -17.86 -11.88
C GLY A 325 -6.69 -18.18 -10.61
N GLN A 326 -5.37 -18.45 -10.74
CA GLN A 326 -4.48 -18.67 -9.60
C GLN A 326 -4.26 -17.39 -8.75
N ARG A 327 -4.33 -16.19 -9.34
CA ARG A 327 -4.27 -14.90 -8.63
C ARG A 327 -5.57 -14.62 -7.88
N CYS A 328 -6.72 -14.83 -8.51
CA CYS A 328 -8.02 -14.77 -7.85
C CYS A 328 -8.06 -15.70 -6.62
N ALA A 329 -7.64 -16.96 -6.77
CA ALA A 329 -7.58 -17.92 -5.67
C ALA A 329 -6.54 -17.57 -4.57
N ASN A 330 -5.51 -16.75 -4.88
CA ASN A 330 -4.61 -16.22 -3.86
C ASN A 330 -5.23 -15.01 -3.13
N LEU A 331 -5.95 -14.15 -3.85
CA LEU A 331 -6.62 -12.98 -3.29
C LEU A 331 -7.80 -13.38 -2.40
N ALA A 332 -8.61 -14.36 -2.81
CA ALA A 332 -9.70 -14.90 -2.01
C ALA A 332 -9.23 -15.34 -0.60
N LYS A 333 -8.10 -16.06 -0.53
CA LYS A 333 -7.49 -16.49 0.74
C LYS A 333 -6.96 -15.34 1.60
N ARG A 334 -6.64 -14.18 1.01
CA ARG A 334 -6.26 -12.95 1.73
C ARG A 334 -7.46 -12.14 2.22
N LEU A 335 -8.60 -12.25 1.53
CA LEU A 335 -9.87 -11.63 1.88
C LEU A 335 -10.70 -12.45 2.88
N GLU A 336 -10.16 -13.58 3.38
CA GLU A 336 -10.85 -14.51 4.28
C GLU A 336 -12.14 -15.09 3.65
N LEU A 337 -12.04 -15.46 2.36
CA LEU A 337 -13.10 -16.13 1.59
C LEU A 337 -12.85 -17.64 1.46
N GLU A 338 -13.92 -18.41 1.37
CA GLU A 338 -13.86 -19.81 0.94
C GLU A 338 -13.62 -19.87 -0.57
N VAL A 339 -12.69 -20.72 -1.03
CA VAL A 339 -12.36 -20.80 -2.46
C VAL A 339 -12.01 -22.21 -2.92
N GLU A 340 -12.72 -22.67 -3.94
CA GLU A 340 -12.37 -23.82 -4.77
C GLU A 340 -11.96 -23.35 -6.18
N THR A 341 -11.32 -24.24 -6.94
CA THR A 341 -10.86 -23.98 -8.31
C THR A 341 -11.29 -25.12 -9.23
N VAL A 342 -11.83 -24.78 -10.39
CA VAL A 342 -12.01 -25.72 -11.51
C VAL A 342 -10.94 -25.39 -12.56
N GLU A 343 -10.21 -26.39 -13.02
CA GLU A 343 -9.00 -26.20 -13.84
C GLU A 343 -8.90 -27.18 -15.00
N ALA A 344 -8.19 -26.76 -16.04
CA ALA A 344 -7.81 -27.58 -17.20
C ALA A 344 -6.28 -27.56 -17.37
N PRO A 345 -5.68 -28.52 -18.09
CA PRO A 345 -4.24 -28.49 -18.38
C PRO A 345 -3.85 -27.22 -19.14
N ASP A 346 -2.66 -26.67 -18.89
CA ASP A 346 -2.17 -25.44 -19.55
C ASP A 346 -2.38 -25.52 -21.08
N GLY A 347 -2.93 -24.46 -21.68
CA GLY A 347 -3.24 -24.42 -23.10
C GLY A 347 -4.64 -24.92 -23.49
N ASN A 348 -5.47 -25.33 -22.51
CA ASN A 348 -6.86 -25.74 -22.69
C ASN A 348 -7.82 -24.79 -21.96
N ALA A 349 -9.03 -24.62 -22.49
CA ALA A 349 -10.14 -24.00 -21.76
C ALA A 349 -10.80 -25.02 -20.81
N VAL A 350 -11.59 -24.54 -19.85
CA VAL A 350 -12.46 -25.40 -19.03
C VAL A 350 -13.83 -25.51 -19.71
N GLU A 351 -14.29 -26.74 -19.94
CA GLU A 351 -15.60 -27.02 -20.54
C GLU A 351 -16.74 -26.53 -19.64
N LEU A 352 -17.81 -25.98 -20.23
CA LEU A 352 -18.92 -25.35 -19.49
C LEU A 352 -19.65 -26.33 -18.55
N SER A 353 -19.68 -27.63 -18.89
CA SER A 353 -20.21 -28.70 -18.05
C SER A 353 -19.43 -28.86 -16.74
N ALA A 354 -18.10 -28.86 -16.80
CA ALA A 354 -17.24 -28.97 -15.61
C ALA A 354 -17.36 -27.73 -14.70
N ILE A 355 -17.56 -26.55 -15.29
CA ILE A 355 -17.86 -25.32 -14.53
C ILE A 355 -19.23 -25.45 -13.84
N LYS A 356 -20.27 -25.90 -14.55
CA LYS A 356 -21.60 -26.14 -13.99
C LYS A 356 -21.58 -27.13 -12.82
N GLU A 357 -20.96 -28.29 -12.99
CA GLU A 357 -20.84 -29.32 -11.93
C GLU A 357 -20.13 -28.77 -10.68
N ALA A 358 -19.09 -27.97 -10.87
CA ALA A 358 -18.38 -27.31 -9.77
C ALA A 358 -19.26 -26.27 -9.05
N ILE A 359 -20.07 -25.49 -9.78
CA ILE A 359 -21.05 -24.55 -9.19
C ILE A 359 -22.11 -25.30 -8.37
N GLU A 360 -22.75 -26.32 -8.95
CA GLU A 360 -23.83 -27.09 -8.31
C GLU A 360 -23.34 -27.80 -7.02
N LYS A 361 -22.09 -28.26 -7.02
CA LYS A 361 -21.42 -28.90 -5.88
C LYS A 361 -20.97 -27.90 -4.81
N PHE A 362 -20.20 -26.87 -5.17
CA PHE A 362 -19.56 -25.97 -4.20
C PHE A 362 -20.52 -24.88 -3.68
N LYS A 363 -21.48 -24.46 -4.53
CA LYS A 363 -22.45 -23.39 -4.30
C LYS A 363 -21.79 -22.03 -3.97
N PRO A 364 -20.99 -21.47 -4.90
CA PRO A 364 -20.34 -20.18 -4.74
C PRO A 364 -21.31 -19.00 -4.91
N GLN A 365 -21.11 -17.91 -4.17
CA GLN A 365 -21.79 -16.64 -4.45
C GLN A 365 -21.22 -15.93 -5.69
N VAL A 366 -19.97 -16.21 -6.08
CA VAL A 366 -19.33 -15.65 -7.28
C VAL A 366 -18.55 -16.72 -8.04
N LEU A 367 -18.72 -16.78 -9.36
CA LEU A 367 -17.80 -17.44 -10.28
C LEU A 367 -16.83 -16.41 -10.84
N PHE A 368 -15.52 -16.61 -10.66
CA PHE A 368 -14.49 -15.85 -11.37
C PHE A 368 -14.04 -16.61 -12.62
N VAL A 369 -14.02 -15.92 -13.75
CA VAL A 369 -13.53 -16.43 -15.04
C VAL A 369 -12.58 -15.41 -15.66
N CYS A 370 -11.48 -15.86 -16.27
CA CYS A 370 -10.69 -15.00 -17.15
C CYS A 370 -10.96 -15.39 -18.60
N GLN A 371 -11.49 -14.46 -19.40
CA GLN A 371 -11.75 -14.68 -20.81
C GLN A 371 -10.45 -14.79 -21.60
N GLY A 372 -9.50 -13.87 -21.39
CA GLY A 372 -8.20 -13.85 -22.07
C GLY A 372 -7.04 -14.20 -21.14
N GLU A 373 -6.70 -15.47 -20.99
CA GLU A 373 -5.65 -15.91 -20.08
C GLU A 373 -4.25 -15.68 -20.67
N SER A 374 -3.72 -14.48 -20.42
CA SER A 374 -2.43 -14.04 -20.99
C SER A 374 -1.18 -14.76 -20.49
N SER A 375 -1.25 -15.73 -19.57
CA SER A 375 -0.12 -16.63 -19.26
C SER A 375 -0.03 -17.85 -20.18
N THR A 376 -1.13 -18.26 -20.82
CA THR A 376 -1.20 -19.45 -21.69
C THR A 376 -1.66 -19.14 -23.12
N GLY A 377 -2.35 -18.02 -23.36
CA GLY A 377 -2.95 -17.67 -24.66
C GLY A 377 -4.34 -18.28 -24.88
N VAL A 378 -4.93 -18.86 -23.83
CA VAL A 378 -6.27 -19.45 -23.89
C VAL A 378 -7.34 -18.36 -23.88
N CYS A 379 -8.29 -18.48 -24.81
CA CYS A 379 -9.56 -17.79 -24.80
C CYS A 379 -10.63 -18.72 -24.21
N GLN A 380 -11.12 -18.41 -23.00
CA GLN A 380 -12.17 -19.18 -22.33
C GLN A 380 -13.55 -18.75 -22.85
N PRO A 381 -14.41 -19.68 -23.32
CA PRO A 381 -15.81 -19.39 -23.61
C PRO A 381 -16.57 -18.86 -22.38
N ILE A 382 -17.35 -17.80 -22.58
CA ILE A 382 -18.15 -17.10 -21.54
C ILE A 382 -19.67 -17.23 -21.80
N GLU A 383 -20.08 -17.31 -23.07
CA GLU A 383 -21.48 -17.50 -23.46
C GLU A 383 -22.12 -18.70 -22.73
N GLY A 384 -23.34 -18.52 -22.23
CA GLY A 384 -24.06 -19.50 -21.41
C GLY A 384 -23.65 -19.55 -19.92
N LEU A 385 -22.49 -19.01 -19.51
CA LEU A 385 -22.10 -19.02 -18.09
C LEU A 385 -23.01 -18.17 -17.20
N GLY A 386 -23.53 -17.03 -17.69
CA GLY A 386 -24.46 -16.20 -16.92
C GLY A 386 -25.73 -16.98 -16.55
N GLU A 387 -26.31 -17.69 -17.51
CA GLU A 387 -27.50 -18.54 -17.27
C GLU A 387 -27.20 -19.67 -16.26
N ILE A 388 -26.05 -20.33 -16.37
CA ILE A 388 -25.61 -21.36 -15.43
C ILE A 388 -25.42 -20.79 -14.01
N CYS A 389 -24.81 -19.61 -13.89
CA CYS A 389 -24.61 -18.90 -12.63
C CYS A 389 -25.95 -18.48 -12.00
N HIS A 390 -26.82 -17.81 -12.75
CA HIS A 390 -28.08 -17.27 -12.24
C HIS A 390 -29.05 -18.36 -11.80
N LYS A 391 -29.11 -19.50 -12.51
CA LYS A 391 -29.86 -20.70 -12.06
C LYS A 391 -29.40 -21.28 -10.72
N ASN A 392 -28.19 -20.94 -10.26
CA ASN A 392 -27.59 -21.39 -9.00
C ASN A 392 -27.45 -20.26 -7.96
N ASP A 393 -28.10 -19.11 -8.17
CA ASP A 393 -27.95 -17.85 -7.40
C ASP A 393 -26.50 -17.34 -7.27
N CYS A 394 -25.64 -17.73 -8.22
CA CYS A 394 -24.27 -17.25 -8.33
C CYS A 394 -24.23 -15.93 -9.14
N LEU A 395 -23.17 -15.13 -8.96
CA LEU A 395 -22.82 -13.99 -9.81
C LEU A 395 -21.65 -14.32 -10.74
N LEU A 396 -21.70 -13.89 -11.99
CA LEU A 396 -20.61 -14.06 -12.96
C LEU A 396 -19.64 -12.86 -12.96
N LEU A 397 -18.40 -13.07 -12.54
CA LEU A 397 -17.30 -12.09 -12.58
C LEU A 397 -16.29 -12.46 -13.68
N VAL A 398 -16.11 -11.60 -14.68
CA VAL A 398 -15.20 -11.83 -15.82
C VAL A 398 -14.02 -10.85 -15.84
N ASP A 399 -12.82 -11.40 -15.90
CA ASP A 399 -11.59 -10.69 -16.29
C ASP A 399 -11.48 -10.67 -17.82
N THR A 400 -11.57 -9.47 -18.40
CA THR A 400 -11.38 -9.20 -19.84
C THR A 400 -10.12 -8.39 -20.13
N VAL A 401 -9.17 -8.32 -19.17
CA VAL A 401 -7.96 -7.49 -19.25
C VAL A 401 -7.21 -7.69 -20.56
N ALA A 402 -7.05 -8.94 -21.01
CA ALA A 402 -6.32 -9.27 -22.21
C ALA A 402 -7.20 -9.75 -23.39
N SER A 403 -8.50 -9.45 -23.39
CA SER A 403 -9.43 -9.86 -24.45
C SER A 403 -10.32 -8.73 -24.98
N LEU A 404 -10.77 -7.78 -24.16
CA LEU A 404 -11.74 -6.77 -24.57
C LEU A 404 -11.29 -5.98 -25.82
N GLY A 405 -12.13 -5.93 -26.85
CA GLY A 405 -11.84 -5.30 -28.16
C GLY A 405 -11.01 -6.17 -29.12
N GLY A 406 -10.20 -7.12 -28.62
CA GLY A 406 -9.50 -8.11 -29.43
C GLY A 406 -10.28 -9.42 -29.62
N THR A 407 -11.24 -9.66 -28.73
CA THR A 407 -12.18 -10.77 -28.71
C THR A 407 -13.59 -10.21 -28.57
N GLU A 408 -14.54 -10.94 -29.13
CA GLU A 408 -15.98 -10.77 -28.90
C GLU A 408 -16.30 -10.82 -27.40
N PHE A 409 -17.12 -9.88 -26.93
CA PHE A 409 -17.59 -9.80 -25.55
C PHE A 409 -18.94 -9.07 -25.53
N ASP A 410 -19.89 -9.62 -24.77
CA ASP A 410 -21.21 -9.02 -24.55
C ASP A 410 -21.57 -9.17 -23.06
N MET A 411 -21.53 -8.09 -22.29
CA MET A 411 -21.76 -8.15 -20.84
C MET A 411 -23.22 -8.49 -20.54
N ASP A 412 -24.15 -7.73 -21.10
CA ASP A 412 -25.56 -7.86 -20.77
C ASP A 412 -26.17 -9.09 -21.48
N GLY A 413 -25.79 -9.35 -22.73
CA GLY A 413 -26.24 -10.49 -23.53
C GLY A 413 -25.74 -11.86 -23.01
N TRP A 414 -24.57 -11.92 -22.36
CA TRP A 414 -24.08 -13.16 -21.72
C TRP A 414 -24.39 -13.25 -20.21
N GLY A 415 -25.11 -12.27 -19.64
CA GLY A 415 -25.49 -12.28 -18.23
C GLY A 415 -24.32 -12.11 -17.26
N VAL A 416 -23.32 -11.31 -17.63
CA VAL A 416 -22.13 -11.03 -16.80
C VAL A 416 -22.47 -10.00 -15.72
N ASP A 417 -22.42 -10.42 -14.45
CA ASP A 417 -22.75 -9.54 -13.32
C ASP A 417 -21.67 -8.52 -12.99
N CYS A 418 -20.41 -8.82 -13.29
CA CYS A 418 -19.32 -7.86 -13.16
C CYS A 418 -18.21 -8.17 -14.18
N VAL A 419 -17.72 -7.13 -14.84
CA VAL A 419 -16.59 -7.23 -15.77
C VAL A 419 -15.55 -6.18 -15.42
N TYR A 420 -14.27 -6.52 -15.56
CA TYR A 420 -13.19 -5.53 -15.56
C TYR A 420 -12.15 -5.79 -16.65
N THR A 421 -11.41 -4.74 -17.02
CA THR A 421 -10.29 -4.78 -17.97
C THR A 421 -9.12 -3.89 -17.48
N ALA A 422 -8.12 -3.60 -18.33
CA ALA A 422 -7.07 -2.63 -18.04
C ALA A 422 -6.62 -1.83 -19.27
N THR A 423 -6.22 -0.57 -19.08
CA THR A 423 -5.87 0.35 -20.17
C THR A 423 -4.77 -0.13 -21.11
N GLN A 424 -3.76 -0.85 -20.59
CA GLN A 424 -2.51 -1.14 -21.32
C GLN A 424 -2.51 -2.39 -22.22
N LYS A 425 -3.68 -2.95 -22.55
CA LYS A 425 -3.81 -4.06 -23.51
C LYS A 425 -4.33 -3.55 -24.85
N VAL A 426 -5.48 -4.03 -25.34
CA VAL A 426 -6.03 -3.65 -26.65
C VAL A 426 -6.24 -2.14 -26.76
N LEU A 427 -6.80 -1.51 -25.72
CA LEU A 427 -7.06 -0.06 -25.63
C LEU A 427 -5.83 0.87 -25.85
N ASN A 428 -4.60 0.35 -25.88
CA ASN A 428 -3.36 1.12 -26.11
C ASN A 428 -3.13 2.35 -25.19
N ALA A 429 -3.85 2.45 -24.07
CA ALA A 429 -3.71 3.53 -23.09
C ALA A 429 -2.65 3.15 -22.03
N PRO A 430 -1.95 4.13 -21.42
CA PRO A 430 -0.91 3.84 -20.43
C PRO A 430 -1.48 3.10 -19.20
N PRO A 431 -0.69 2.21 -18.56
CA PRO A 431 -1.14 1.47 -17.38
C PRO A 431 -1.44 2.41 -16.21
N GLY A 432 -2.65 2.33 -15.66
CA GLY A 432 -3.04 3.15 -14.51
C GLY A 432 -4.54 3.26 -14.24
N LEU A 433 -5.39 2.76 -15.15
CA LEU A 433 -6.82 2.57 -14.90
C LEU A 433 -7.24 1.13 -15.20
N ALA A 434 -8.15 0.61 -14.39
CA ALA A 434 -8.84 -0.65 -14.60
C ALA A 434 -10.34 -0.36 -14.74
N PRO A 435 -10.86 -0.23 -15.97
CA PRO A 435 -12.29 -0.07 -16.20
C PRO A 435 -13.09 -1.26 -15.66
N ILE A 436 -14.27 -0.98 -15.13
CA ILE A 436 -15.13 -1.95 -14.44
C ILE A 436 -16.60 -1.61 -14.68
N SER A 437 -17.46 -2.64 -14.70
CA SER A 437 -18.92 -2.49 -14.71
C SER A 437 -19.56 -3.51 -13.77
N PHE A 438 -20.74 -3.18 -13.25
CA PHE A 438 -21.55 -4.01 -12.34
C PHE A 438 -23.01 -4.01 -12.80
N SER A 439 -23.61 -5.20 -12.90
CA SER A 439 -25.03 -5.39 -13.18
C SER A 439 -25.91 -4.85 -12.05
N ASP A 440 -27.20 -4.61 -12.32
CA ASP A 440 -28.16 -4.30 -11.25
C ASP A 440 -28.25 -5.42 -10.19
N ARG A 441 -28.08 -6.69 -10.58
CA ARG A 441 -28.04 -7.84 -9.66
C ARG A 441 -26.77 -7.82 -8.77
N ALA A 442 -25.61 -7.47 -9.33
CA ALA A 442 -24.40 -7.21 -8.55
C ALA A 442 -24.58 -6.00 -7.61
N MET A 443 -25.13 -4.90 -8.11
CA MET A 443 -25.36 -3.68 -7.32
C MET A 443 -26.41 -3.89 -6.22
N GLN A 444 -27.39 -4.77 -6.39
CA GLN A 444 -28.29 -5.22 -5.33
C GLN A 444 -27.50 -5.93 -4.23
N LYS A 445 -26.66 -6.93 -4.55
CA LYS A 445 -25.81 -7.61 -3.56
C LYS A 445 -24.89 -6.65 -2.81
N ILE A 446 -24.28 -5.69 -3.52
CA ILE A 446 -23.41 -4.64 -2.94
C ILE A 446 -24.18 -3.75 -1.96
N LYS A 447 -25.39 -3.32 -2.33
CA LYS A 447 -26.26 -2.48 -1.46
C LYS A 447 -26.85 -3.26 -0.28
N SER A 448 -26.98 -4.59 -0.37
CA SER A 448 -27.51 -5.45 0.70
C SER A 448 -26.45 -6.05 1.64
N ARG A 449 -25.17 -5.64 1.53
CA ARG A 449 -24.09 -6.16 2.38
C ARG A 449 -24.33 -5.89 3.86
N LYS A 450 -24.01 -6.86 4.70
CA LYS A 450 -24.07 -6.76 6.18
C LYS A 450 -22.85 -6.03 6.76
N ARG A 451 -21.77 -5.90 5.98
CA ARG A 451 -20.54 -5.18 6.34
C ARG A 451 -20.10 -4.25 5.20
N PRO A 452 -19.60 -3.04 5.52
CA PRO A 452 -18.98 -2.15 4.53
C PRO A 452 -17.89 -2.83 3.70
N VAL A 453 -17.57 -2.25 2.54
CA VAL A 453 -16.45 -2.69 1.71
C VAL A 453 -15.14 -2.43 2.48
N ALA A 454 -14.26 -3.43 2.57
CA ALA A 454 -13.09 -3.36 3.45
C ALA A 454 -12.01 -2.35 2.97
N SER A 455 -12.09 -1.89 1.72
CA SER A 455 -11.31 -0.76 1.19
C SER A 455 -12.26 0.34 0.72
N TRP A 456 -12.31 1.45 1.46
CA TRP A 456 -13.05 2.65 1.04
C TRP A 456 -12.57 3.22 -0.30
N TYR A 457 -11.29 3.05 -0.64
CA TYR A 457 -10.72 3.48 -1.92
C TYR A 457 -11.21 2.64 -3.12
N PHE A 458 -11.71 1.43 -2.87
CA PHE A 458 -12.31 0.54 -3.87
C PHE A 458 -13.82 0.33 -3.68
N ASP A 459 -14.49 1.09 -2.80
CA ASP A 459 -15.94 0.99 -2.60
C ASP A 459 -16.69 1.47 -3.86
N ALA A 460 -17.51 0.60 -4.46
CA ALA A 460 -18.20 0.87 -5.71
C ALA A 460 -19.33 1.91 -5.56
N LEU A 461 -19.84 2.16 -4.35
CA LEU A 461 -20.82 3.20 -4.10
C LEU A 461 -20.17 4.58 -4.04
N GLU A 462 -19.02 4.70 -3.37
CA GLU A 462 -18.25 5.96 -3.28
C GLU A 462 -17.60 6.31 -4.62
N LEU A 463 -17.01 5.33 -5.32
CA LEU A 463 -16.50 5.50 -6.68
C LEU A 463 -17.63 5.78 -7.66
N GLY A 464 -18.77 5.07 -7.55
CA GLY A 464 -19.96 5.30 -8.37
C GLY A 464 -20.47 6.73 -8.24
N ASN A 465 -20.58 7.28 -7.02
CA ASN A 465 -20.97 8.68 -6.81
C ASN A 465 -19.97 9.66 -7.46
N TYR A 466 -18.67 9.46 -7.26
CA TYR A 466 -17.64 10.34 -7.82
C TYR A 466 -17.66 10.34 -9.37
N TRP A 467 -17.81 9.17 -9.98
CA TRP A 467 -17.96 9.01 -11.44
C TRP A 467 -19.37 9.33 -11.97
N GLY A 468 -20.34 9.62 -11.10
CA GLY A 468 -21.72 9.97 -11.48
C GLY A 468 -22.56 8.80 -12.00
N ALA A 469 -22.28 7.58 -11.54
CA ALA A 469 -23.10 6.40 -11.77
C ALA A 469 -24.36 6.35 -10.90
N ASP A 470 -24.41 7.12 -9.81
CA ASP A 470 -25.64 7.39 -9.07
C ASP A 470 -26.31 8.70 -9.52
N ALA A 471 -27.54 8.93 -9.04
CA ALA A 471 -28.30 10.16 -9.24
C ALA A 471 -27.93 11.27 -8.23
N GLY A 472 -26.82 11.12 -7.49
CA GLY A 472 -26.43 12.02 -6.42
C GLY A 472 -25.63 13.24 -6.89
N PRO A 473 -25.50 14.27 -6.06
CA PRO A 473 -24.45 15.26 -6.24
C PRO A 473 -23.09 14.55 -6.13
N LYS A 474 -22.17 14.83 -7.07
CA LYS A 474 -20.82 14.24 -7.08
C LYS A 474 -20.02 14.77 -5.89
N ARG A 475 -19.60 13.88 -4.99
CA ARG A 475 -18.73 14.21 -3.86
C ARG A 475 -17.26 13.95 -4.20
N TYR A 476 -16.35 14.59 -3.47
CA TYR A 476 -14.95 14.20 -3.49
C TYR A 476 -14.75 12.82 -2.88
N HIS A 477 -14.14 11.90 -3.63
CA HIS A 477 -13.64 10.62 -3.12
C HIS A 477 -12.11 10.64 -3.08
N HIS A 478 -11.46 10.74 -4.24
CA HIS A 478 -10.02 10.93 -4.34
C HIS A 478 -9.67 11.77 -5.57
N THR A 479 -8.45 12.34 -5.60
CA THR A 479 -7.91 12.97 -6.81
C THR A 479 -7.65 11.91 -7.87
N ALA A 480 -8.50 11.84 -8.90
CA ALA A 480 -8.32 10.94 -10.03
C ALA A 480 -6.96 11.13 -10.75
N PRO A 481 -6.41 10.09 -11.41
CA PRO A 481 -5.25 10.20 -12.27
C PRO A 481 -5.63 10.90 -13.58
N ILE A 482 -5.76 12.22 -13.53
CA ILE A 482 -6.35 13.10 -14.56
C ILE A 482 -5.83 12.80 -15.99
N SER A 483 -4.51 12.79 -16.22
CA SER A 483 -3.93 12.45 -17.52
C SER A 483 -4.27 11.02 -17.99
N THR A 484 -4.40 10.06 -17.08
CA THR A 484 -4.79 8.67 -17.42
C THR A 484 -6.27 8.58 -17.78
N VAL A 485 -7.12 9.45 -17.22
CA VAL A 485 -8.53 9.58 -17.65
C VAL A 485 -8.62 10.23 -19.03
N TYR A 486 -7.75 11.20 -19.35
CA TYR A 486 -7.64 11.76 -20.71
C TYR A 486 -7.27 10.68 -21.73
N THR A 487 -6.29 9.82 -21.41
CA THR A 487 -5.86 8.75 -22.31
C THR A 487 -6.92 7.65 -22.45
N LEU A 488 -7.63 7.28 -21.38
CA LEU A 488 -8.76 6.34 -21.46
C LEU A 488 -9.87 6.88 -22.37
N ARG A 489 -10.31 8.13 -22.16
CA ARG A 489 -11.35 8.75 -23.01
C ARG A 489 -10.91 8.86 -24.47
N THR A 490 -9.61 9.10 -24.71
CA THR A 490 -9.06 9.18 -26.08
C THR A 490 -8.98 7.81 -26.73
N ALA A 491 -8.51 6.78 -26.01
CA ALA A 491 -8.49 5.40 -26.49
C ALA A 491 -9.90 4.90 -26.89
N LEU A 492 -10.90 5.10 -26.02
CA LEU A 492 -12.29 4.74 -26.31
C LEU A 492 -12.84 5.50 -27.52
N ALA A 493 -12.39 6.74 -27.74
CA ALA A 493 -12.75 7.50 -28.94
C ALA A 493 -12.05 6.97 -30.22
N GLU A 494 -10.91 6.27 -30.14
CA GLU A 494 -10.35 5.57 -31.30
C GLU A 494 -11.14 4.27 -31.58
N VAL A 495 -11.49 3.49 -30.55
CA VAL A 495 -12.34 2.28 -30.68
C VAL A 495 -13.70 2.62 -31.33
N VAL A 496 -14.31 3.74 -30.94
CA VAL A 496 -15.58 4.22 -31.53
C VAL A 496 -15.43 4.69 -33.00
N LYS A 497 -14.24 5.14 -33.43
CA LYS A 497 -13.99 5.50 -34.85
C LYS A 497 -13.79 4.28 -35.73
N GLU A 498 -13.13 3.23 -35.22
CA GLU A 498 -12.96 1.97 -35.96
C GLU A 498 -14.25 1.15 -35.96
N GLY A 499 -14.98 1.15 -34.84
CA GLY A 499 -16.12 0.29 -34.58
C GLY A 499 -15.68 -1.02 -33.93
N ILE A 500 -16.29 -1.38 -32.80
CA ILE A 500 -15.85 -2.52 -31.97
C ILE A 500 -15.80 -3.84 -32.76
N ASP A 501 -16.80 -4.13 -33.58
CA ASP A 501 -16.87 -5.39 -34.33
C ASP A 501 -15.84 -5.42 -35.48
N ALA A 502 -15.44 -4.26 -36.01
CA ALA A 502 -14.35 -4.13 -36.98
C ALA A 502 -12.97 -4.32 -36.33
N GLU A 503 -12.76 -3.77 -35.13
CA GLU A 503 -11.54 -4.00 -34.35
C GLU A 503 -11.38 -5.48 -33.98
N ILE A 504 -12.47 -6.14 -33.54
CA ILE A 504 -12.47 -7.58 -33.25
C ILE A 504 -12.18 -8.39 -34.52
N ALA A 505 -12.79 -8.02 -35.67
CA ALA A 505 -12.53 -8.67 -36.95
C ALA A 505 -11.06 -8.50 -37.41
N ARG A 506 -10.46 -7.31 -37.22
CA ARG A 506 -9.03 -7.06 -37.50
C ARG A 506 -8.13 -7.92 -36.61
N HIS A 507 -8.39 -8.01 -35.31
CA HIS A 507 -7.65 -8.90 -34.42
C HIS A 507 -7.80 -10.38 -34.81
N ARG A 508 -9.01 -10.84 -35.13
CA ARG A 508 -9.26 -12.22 -35.59
C ARG A 508 -8.50 -12.53 -36.90
N LYS A 509 -8.54 -11.63 -37.89
CA LYS A 509 -7.79 -11.76 -39.15
C LYS A 509 -6.26 -11.82 -38.92
N ASN A 510 -5.75 -10.92 -38.08
CA ASN A 510 -4.32 -10.77 -37.86
C ASN A 510 -3.74 -11.90 -36.97
N ALA A 511 -4.55 -12.51 -36.11
CA ALA A 511 -4.20 -13.73 -35.40
C ALA A 511 -3.98 -14.90 -36.37
N GLU A 512 -4.90 -15.13 -37.30
CA GLU A 512 -4.79 -16.15 -38.34
C GLU A 512 -3.54 -15.94 -39.21
N PHE A 513 -3.29 -14.68 -39.60
CA PHE A 513 -2.09 -14.30 -40.33
C PHE A 513 -0.81 -14.60 -39.53
N LEU A 514 -0.73 -14.20 -38.26
CA LEU A 514 0.40 -14.51 -37.37
C LEU A 514 0.63 -16.02 -37.23
N TYR A 515 -0.42 -16.83 -37.06
CA TYR A 515 -0.29 -18.29 -37.05
C TYR A 515 0.23 -18.86 -38.38
N SER A 516 -0.15 -18.28 -39.52
CA SER A 516 0.34 -18.72 -40.84
C SER A 516 1.83 -18.40 -41.06
N GLU A 517 2.28 -17.20 -40.67
CA GLU A 517 3.69 -16.80 -40.76
C GLU A 517 4.57 -17.61 -39.79
N LEU A 518 4.08 -17.88 -38.57
CA LEU A 518 4.77 -18.75 -37.60
C LEU A 518 4.92 -20.19 -38.13
N ALA A 519 3.86 -20.75 -38.72
CA ALA A 519 3.93 -22.08 -39.32
C ALA A 519 4.92 -22.12 -40.50
N ALA A 520 4.98 -21.07 -41.32
CA ALA A 520 5.92 -20.96 -42.44
C ALA A 520 7.40 -20.94 -42.01
N VAL A 521 7.70 -20.53 -40.76
CA VAL A 521 9.06 -20.60 -40.17
C VAL A 521 9.27 -21.80 -39.24
N GLY A 522 8.33 -22.76 -39.22
CA GLY A 522 8.44 -23.99 -38.43
C GLY A 522 8.22 -23.79 -36.92
N LEU A 523 7.41 -22.81 -36.52
CA LEU A 523 7.05 -22.56 -35.12
C LEU A 523 5.62 -23.03 -34.80
N GLU A 524 5.49 -23.74 -33.67
CA GLU A 524 4.23 -24.37 -33.27
C GLU A 524 3.44 -23.53 -32.25
N PRO A 525 2.10 -23.50 -32.33
CA PRO A 525 1.27 -22.88 -31.30
C PRO A 525 1.30 -23.69 -30.00
N PHE A 526 1.24 -23.00 -28.86
CA PHE A 526 1.07 -23.65 -27.56
C PHE A 526 -0.38 -24.10 -27.35
N VAL A 527 -1.36 -23.25 -27.69
CA VAL A 527 -2.79 -23.58 -27.66
C VAL A 527 -3.17 -24.36 -28.93
N GLU A 528 -3.41 -25.66 -28.78
CA GLU A 528 -3.61 -26.58 -29.89
C GLU A 528 -4.97 -26.39 -30.58
N LYS A 529 -6.09 -26.50 -29.85
CA LYS A 529 -7.44 -26.20 -30.34
C LYS A 529 -7.50 -24.77 -30.88
N LYS A 530 -8.13 -24.56 -32.04
CA LYS A 530 -8.12 -23.25 -32.74
C LYS A 530 -9.10 -22.27 -32.10
N GLU A 531 -10.28 -22.78 -31.76
CA GLU A 531 -11.40 -22.13 -31.08
C GLU A 531 -11.05 -21.59 -29.69
N TRP A 532 -9.94 -22.02 -29.10
CA TRP A 532 -9.47 -21.58 -27.78
C TRP A 532 -8.30 -20.60 -27.85
N ARG A 533 -7.92 -20.09 -29.03
CA ARG A 533 -6.80 -19.15 -29.19
C ARG A 533 -7.23 -17.71 -28.98
N LEU A 534 -6.52 -16.97 -28.13
CA LEU A 534 -6.76 -15.55 -27.86
C LEU A 534 -6.24 -14.66 -29.01
N PRO A 535 -7.10 -13.97 -29.79
CA PRO A 535 -6.66 -13.33 -31.05
C PRO A 535 -5.60 -12.24 -30.88
N CYS A 536 -5.64 -11.47 -29.79
CA CYS A 536 -4.67 -10.42 -29.50
C CYS A 536 -3.42 -10.89 -28.74
N LEU A 537 -3.26 -12.20 -28.49
CA LEU A 537 -2.06 -12.77 -27.86
C LEU A 537 -1.80 -14.23 -28.30
N THR A 538 -0.87 -14.40 -29.23
CA THR A 538 -0.41 -15.73 -29.64
C THR A 538 0.68 -16.26 -28.70
N THR A 539 0.59 -17.54 -28.35
CA THR A 539 1.59 -18.27 -27.58
C THR A 539 2.24 -19.36 -28.42
N VAL A 540 3.57 -19.40 -28.40
CA VAL A 540 4.41 -20.17 -29.35
C VAL A 540 5.38 -21.05 -28.57
N ARG A 541 5.48 -22.33 -28.92
CA ARG A 541 6.40 -23.27 -28.26
C ARG A 541 7.86 -22.91 -28.57
N VAL A 542 8.71 -22.92 -27.56
CA VAL A 542 10.17 -22.80 -27.76
C VAL A 542 10.67 -24.12 -28.38
N PRO A 543 11.30 -24.12 -29.57
CA PRO A 543 11.74 -25.35 -30.21
C PRO A 543 12.83 -26.07 -29.41
N ALA A 544 12.89 -27.39 -29.55
CA ALA A 544 13.96 -28.20 -28.94
C ALA A 544 15.35 -27.66 -29.31
N GLY A 545 16.24 -27.58 -28.32
CA GLY A 545 17.59 -27.03 -28.46
C GLY A 545 17.69 -25.50 -28.51
N VAL A 546 16.60 -24.74 -28.35
CA VAL A 546 16.63 -23.27 -28.39
C VAL A 546 16.55 -22.67 -26.98
N SER A 547 17.47 -21.76 -26.65
CA SER A 547 17.41 -20.94 -25.44
C SER A 547 16.38 -19.81 -25.60
N GLY A 548 15.17 -20.02 -25.07
CA GLY A 548 14.05 -19.07 -25.18
C GLY A 548 14.36 -17.67 -24.61
N ASP A 549 15.20 -17.61 -23.57
CA ASP A 549 15.63 -16.36 -22.93
C ASP A 549 16.67 -15.59 -23.77
N GLU A 550 17.59 -16.28 -24.45
CA GLU A 550 18.57 -15.64 -25.34
C GLU A 550 17.93 -15.08 -26.61
N VAL A 551 16.99 -15.82 -27.21
CA VAL A 551 16.20 -15.33 -28.36
C VAL A 551 15.45 -14.05 -27.97
N LYS A 552 14.78 -14.06 -26.82
CA LYS A 552 14.09 -12.88 -26.25
C LYS A 552 15.05 -11.70 -25.99
N LYS A 553 16.24 -11.95 -25.47
CA LYS A 553 17.27 -10.92 -25.25
C LYS A 553 17.76 -10.29 -26.56
N GLU A 554 17.97 -11.09 -27.60
CA GLU A 554 18.39 -10.62 -28.92
C GLU A 554 17.30 -9.78 -29.61
N MET A 555 16.03 -10.23 -29.53
CA MET A 555 14.87 -9.45 -30.01
C MET A 555 14.83 -8.07 -29.32
N MET A 556 15.01 -8.03 -28.00
CA MET A 556 15.05 -6.77 -27.22
C MET A 556 16.29 -5.91 -27.55
N ALA A 557 17.43 -6.51 -27.89
CA ALA A 557 18.60 -5.77 -28.39
C ALA A 557 18.28 -5.05 -29.71
N HIS A 558 17.53 -5.70 -30.59
CA HIS A 558 16.98 -5.10 -31.81
C HIS A 558 15.77 -4.17 -31.59
N GLY A 559 15.25 -4.05 -30.37
CA GLY A 559 14.15 -3.15 -30.02
C GLY A 559 12.75 -3.76 -30.03
N ILE A 560 12.62 -5.05 -30.31
CA ILE A 560 11.35 -5.77 -30.31
C ILE A 560 11.19 -6.51 -28.98
N GLU A 561 10.18 -6.14 -28.19
CA GLU A 561 9.78 -6.92 -27.02
C GLU A 561 8.92 -8.10 -27.44
N ILE A 562 9.35 -9.30 -27.08
CA ILE A 562 8.47 -10.46 -26.87
C ILE A 562 8.65 -10.95 -25.44
N ALA A 563 7.69 -11.66 -24.86
CA ALA A 563 7.88 -12.22 -23.52
C ALA A 563 8.13 -13.73 -23.52
N ASP A 564 8.81 -14.16 -22.46
CA ASP A 564 8.81 -15.54 -21.96
C ASP A 564 7.41 -15.93 -21.45
N GLY A 565 7.18 -17.21 -21.22
CA GLY A 565 6.03 -17.73 -20.49
C GLY A 565 5.93 -17.21 -19.05
N LEU A 566 4.88 -17.61 -18.34
CA LEU A 566 4.55 -17.06 -17.03
C LEU A 566 3.86 -18.11 -16.15
N GLY A 567 4.33 -18.27 -14.91
CA GLY A 567 3.88 -19.35 -14.05
C GLY A 567 4.39 -20.71 -14.55
N SER A 568 3.48 -21.62 -14.88
CA SER A 568 3.77 -22.97 -15.38
C SER A 568 4.44 -23.02 -16.75
N THR A 569 4.34 -21.94 -17.55
CA THR A 569 4.82 -21.89 -18.95
C THR A 569 6.21 -21.25 -19.14
N VAL A 570 6.86 -20.78 -18.07
CA VAL A 570 8.21 -20.16 -18.11
C VAL A 570 9.23 -21.09 -18.78
N GLY A 571 10.01 -20.56 -19.73
CA GLY A 571 11.02 -21.29 -20.51
C GLY A 571 10.47 -22.23 -21.57
N LYS A 572 9.15 -22.45 -21.63
CA LYS A 572 8.49 -23.38 -22.57
C LYS A 572 7.86 -22.67 -23.78
N ILE A 573 7.47 -21.40 -23.61
CA ILE A 573 6.80 -20.61 -24.64
C ILE A 573 7.38 -19.20 -24.76
N TRP A 574 7.22 -18.61 -25.95
CA TRP A 574 7.13 -17.16 -26.10
C TRP A 574 5.66 -16.72 -26.14
N ARG A 575 5.42 -15.45 -25.79
CA ARG A 575 4.11 -14.80 -25.85
C ARG A 575 4.23 -13.51 -26.66
N ILE A 576 3.46 -13.44 -27.75
CA ILE A 576 3.50 -12.38 -28.78
C ILE A 576 2.14 -11.66 -28.79
N GLY A 577 2.12 -10.41 -28.31
CA GLY A 577 0.92 -9.60 -28.13
C GLY A 577 0.63 -8.66 -29.30
N THR A 578 -0.45 -8.92 -30.01
CA THR A 578 -0.97 -8.12 -31.13
C THR A 578 -2.11 -7.22 -30.64
N PHE A 579 -1.83 -6.38 -29.65
CA PHE A 579 -2.87 -5.56 -28.98
C PHE A 579 -3.12 -4.22 -29.69
N GLY A 580 -4.36 -3.98 -30.13
CA GLY A 580 -4.82 -2.70 -30.66
C GLY A 580 -4.04 -2.30 -31.91
N ILE A 581 -3.34 -1.15 -31.89
CA ILE A 581 -2.47 -0.71 -33.00
C ILE A 581 -1.29 -1.65 -33.31
N ASN A 582 -1.01 -2.66 -32.47
CA ASN A 582 -0.03 -3.71 -32.76
C ASN A 582 -0.62 -4.95 -33.45
N SER A 583 -1.95 -5.00 -33.62
CA SER A 583 -2.60 -5.88 -34.60
C SER A 583 -2.51 -5.23 -35.99
N ASP A 584 -1.35 -5.43 -36.63
CA ASP A 584 -1.01 -4.94 -37.98
C ASP A 584 -0.16 -5.98 -38.74
N GLU A 585 -0.48 -6.23 -40.01
CA GLU A 585 0.18 -7.28 -40.81
C GLU A 585 1.66 -6.99 -41.11
N GLN A 586 2.05 -5.73 -41.30
CA GLN A 586 3.45 -5.40 -41.60
C GLN A 586 4.34 -5.61 -40.38
N LYS A 587 3.88 -5.16 -39.21
CA LYS A 587 4.59 -5.41 -37.94
C LYS A 587 4.62 -6.90 -37.59
N ILE A 588 3.51 -7.63 -37.75
CA ILE A 588 3.45 -9.08 -37.51
C ILE A 588 4.49 -9.81 -38.37
N ARG A 589 4.54 -9.50 -39.68
CA ARG A 589 5.56 -10.05 -40.59
C ARG A 589 6.98 -9.72 -40.12
N HIS A 590 7.24 -8.47 -39.72
CA HIS A 590 8.55 -8.05 -39.21
C HIS A 590 8.98 -8.84 -37.96
N VAL A 591 8.07 -8.98 -36.97
CA VAL A 591 8.34 -9.71 -35.72
C VAL A 591 8.62 -11.19 -35.97
N VAL A 592 7.85 -11.86 -36.84
CA VAL A 592 8.06 -13.28 -37.17
C VAL A 592 9.35 -13.49 -37.96
N GLN A 593 9.63 -12.65 -38.96
CA GLN A 593 10.89 -12.68 -39.69
C GLN A 593 12.08 -12.52 -38.73
N LYS A 594 12.02 -11.54 -37.82
CA LYS A 594 13.13 -11.30 -36.90
C LYS A 594 13.31 -12.41 -35.87
N LEU A 595 12.21 -12.98 -35.37
CA LEU A 595 12.24 -14.16 -34.51
C LEU A 595 12.91 -15.36 -35.21
N ALA A 596 12.58 -15.62 -36.47
CA ALA A 596 13.17 -16.70 -37.26
C ALA A 596 14.66 -16.49 -37.54
N GLU A 597 15.09 -15.27 -37.89
CA GLU A 597 16.50 -14.89 -37.99
C GLU A 597 17.26 -15.18 -36.70
N THR A 598 16.73 -14.70 -35.57
CA THR A 598 17.36 -14.85 -34.25
C THR A 598 17.47 -16.32 -33.85
N ILE A 599 16.43 -17.13 -34.07
CA ILE A 599 16.47 -18.58 -33.78
C ILE A 599 17.51 -19.26 -34.66
N LYS A 600 17.58 -18.93 -35.96
CA LYS A 600 18.59 -19.49 -36.88
C LYS A 600 20.01 -19.11 -36.45
N ALA A 601 20.24 -17.86 -36.05
CA ALA A 601 21.53 -17.40 -35.57
C ALA A 601 21.97 -18.12 -34.29
N LYS A 602 21.09 -18.25 -33.28
CA LYS A 602 21.44 -18.97 -32.04
C LYS A 602 21.62 -20.47 -32.26
N LYS A 603 20.86 -21.11 -33.16
CA LYS A 603 21.07 -22.51 -33.56
C LYS A 603 22.39 -22.75 -34.32
N ALA A 604 22.98 -21.73 -34.93
CA ALA A 604 24.28 -21.82 -35.61
C ALA A 604 25.49 -21.60 -34.68
N HIS A 605 25.25 -21.39 -33.38
CA HIS A 605 26.27 -21.25 -32.33
C HIS A 605 26.25 -22.42 -31.32
N LEU A 606 25.54 -23.51 -31.64
CA LEU A 606 25.41 -24.75 -30.88
C LEU A 606 25.88 -25.94 -31.72
#